data_AF-A0A1G4ESX9-F1
#
_entry.id   AF-A0A1G4ESX9-F1
#
_cell.length_a   1.000
_cell.length_b   1.000
_cell.length_c   1.000
_cell.angle_alpha   90.00
_cell.angle_beta   90.00
_cell.angle_gamma   90.00
#
_symmetry.space_group_name_H-M   'P 1'
#
loop_
_entity.id
_entity.type
_entity.pdbx_description
1 polymer ?
#
loop_
_entity_poly.entity_id
_entity_poly.type
_entity_poly.pdbx_seq_one_letter_code
_entity_poly.pdbx_strand_id
1 'polypeptide(L)'
;MNDQALRQTKWTGSPNEQWYLRDKGNNNYEIVNQGTGKVASWAGTSVPGGYLDYVDLDESNPSDNDRLFHIPAARGTFSLPTLPTVGERPQAPDYSSIPPIDPIDKQLPQTSESVVVGAALIPSIMVKDNNASDKTKIHNSPYYTLVKEEYWEKAYSDIIPAGGSRQYTLKKGVSKTDQEKMTETVGMSFGVDLGLKFGDSSLALKSSISKTLQTEISTTTTDSKEETTVKNTPSKDGKNTGLTVYQLVTKYTLKRTDGSAVSTPWIVKDPEQALPRTHAVN
;
A
#
# COMPACT_ATOMS: atom_id res chain seq x y z
N MET A 1 -4.98 33.37 -24.61
CA MET A 1 -5.58 32.19 -23.95
C MET A 1 -5.35 32.37 -22.47
N ASN A 2 -6.40 32.25 -21.65
CA ASN A 2 -6.34 32.57 -20.24
C ASN A 2 -5.57 31.46 -19.49
N ASP A 3 -4.44 31.79 -18.85
CA ASP A 3 -3.63 30.85 -18.05
C ASP A 3 -4.31 30.44 -16.72
N GLN A 4 -5.59 30.80 -16.54
CA GLN A 4 -6.36 30.65 -15.30
C GLN A 4 -7.63 29.79 -15.48
N ALA A 5 -7.69 28.94 -16.51
CA ALA A 5 -8.84 28.05 -16.72
C ALA A 5 -8.83 26.86 -15.75
N LEU A 6 -10.00 26.46 -15.25
CA LEU A 6 -10.22 25.16 -14.61
C LEU A 6 -10.06 24.07 -15.68
N ARG A 7 -9.25 23.03 -15.42
CA ARG A 7 -8.91 22.00 -16.42
C ARG A 7 -9.22 20.60 -15.94
N GLN A 8 -9.61 19.74 -16.87
CA GLN A 8 -9.64 18.30 -16.67
C GLN A 8 -8.27 17.70 -17.00
N THR A 9 -7.64 17.07 -16.02
CA THR A 9 -6.32 16.43 -16.16
C THR A 9 -6.31 15.05 -15.50
N LYS A 10 -5.27 14.26 -15.79
CA LYS A 10 -5.00 13.03 -15.03
C LYS A 10 -4.45 13.41 -13.65
N TRP A 11 -4.81 12.64 -12.63
CA TRP A 11 -4.26 12.80 -11.29
C TRP A 11 -2.76 12.54 -11.29
N THR A 12 -2.01 13.51 -10.79
CA THR A 12 -0.57 13.46 -10.52
C THR A 12 -0.27 13.65 -9.04
N GLY A 13 -1.22 14.18 -8.26
CA GLY A 13 -1.02 14.56 -6.86
C GLY A 13 -0.47 15.97 -6.70
N SER A 14 -0.34 16.73 -7.80
CA SER A 14 0.09 18.13 -7.76
C SER A 14 -0.82 18.97 -6.86
N PRO A 15 -0.28 19.96 -6.12
CA PRO A 15 -1.10 20.91 -5.37
C PRO A 15 -2.17 21.63 -6.21
N ASN A 16 -1.96 21.78 -7.52
CA ASN A 16 -2.93 22.37 -8.44
C ASN A 16 -4.15 21.47 -8.71
N GLU A 17 -4.09 20.19 -8.35
CA GLU A 17 -5.19 19.23 -8.46
C GLU A 17 -5.88 18.99 -7.12
N GLN A 18 -5.38 19.61 -6.05
CA GLN A 18 -5.90 19.48 -4.70
C GLN A 18 -6.76 20.69 -4.35
N TRP A 19 -7.92 20.41 -3.76
CA TRP A 19 -8.93 21.42 -3.48
C TRP A 19 -9.43 21.26 -2.05
N TYR A 20 -9.91 22.35 -1.45
CA TYR A 20 -10.66 22.29 -0.20
C TYR A 20 -11.88 23.21 -0.28
N LEU A 21 -12.90 22.86 0.48
CA LEU A 21 -14.14 23.64 0.56
C LEU A 21 -14.02 24.63 1.73
N ARG A 22 -14.26 25.91 1.45
CA ARG A 22 -14.38 26.94 2.48
C ARG A 22 -15.83 27.37 2.60
N ASP A 23 -16.46 26.96 3.69
CA ASP A 23 -17.88 27.24 3.98
C ASP A 23 -18.16 28.74 4.12
N LYS A 24 -19.24 29.20 3.50
CA LYS A 24 -19.75 30.58 3.54
C LYS A 24 -21.20 30.66 4.04
N GLY A 25 -21.74 29.55 4.55
CA GLY A 25 -23.11 29.43 5.02
C GLY A 25 -24.09 29.08 3.90
N ASN A 26 -25.29 28.65 4.28
CA ASN A 26 -26.38 28.28 3.37
C ASN A 26 -25.97 27.25 2.28
N ASN A 27 -25.06 26.33 2.62
CA ASN A 27 -24.46 25.35 1.70
C ASN A 27 -23.72 25.96 0.49
N ASN A 28 -23.28 27.21 0.60
CA ASN A 28 -22.42 27.86 -0.37
C ASN A 28 -20.96 27.75 0.07
N TYR A 29 -20.10 27.41 -0.89
CA TYR A 29 -18.68 27.20 -0.66
C TYR A 29 -17.84 27.96 -1.67
N GLU A 30 -16.71 28.51 -1.22
CA GLU A 30 -15.58 28.73 -2.13
C GLU A 30 -14.84 27.40 -2.30
N ILE A 31 -14.63 26.96 -3.53
CA ILE A 31 -13.83 25.77 -3.85
C ILE A 31 -12.40 26.24 -4.13
N VAL A 32 -11.52 26.08 -3.15
CA VAL A 32 -10.18 26.70 -3.16
C VAL A 32 -9.13 25.73 -3.68
N ASN A 33 -8.34 26.18 -4.65
CA ASN A 33 -7.19 25.45 -5.18
C ASN A 33 -6.00 25.56 -4.22
N GLN A 34 -5.41 24.43 -3.83
CA GLN A 34 -4.29 24.46 -2.87
C GLN A 34 -2.99 24.99 -3.47
N GLY A 35 -2.73 24.75 -4.76
CA GLY A 35 -1.50 25.18 -5.41
C GLY A 35 -1.45 26.68 -5.72
N THR A 36 -2.59 27.30 -6.00
CA THR A 36 -2.66 28.73 -6.38
C THR A 36 -3.30 29.62 -5.31
N GLY A 37 -4.07 29.07 -4.37
CA GLY A 37 -4.86 29.83 -3.40
C GLY A 37 -6.13 30.48 -3.97
N LYS A 38 -6.33 30.39 -5.29
CA LYS A 38 -7.50 30.90 -6.01
C LYS A 38 -8.73 30.03 -5.81
N VAL A 39 -9.90 30.59 -6.12
CA VAL A 39 -11.19 29.90 -6.02
C VAL A 39 -11.74 29.61 -7.41
N ALA A 40 -12.45 28.49 -7.56
CA ALA A 40 -13.27 28.27 -8.74
C ALA A 40 -14.27 29.44 -8.87
N SER A 41 -14.50 29.87 -10.11
CA SER A 41 -15.40 30.97 -10.43
C SER A 41 -16.16 30.66 -11.72
N TRP A 42 -17.36 31.22 -11.83
CA TRP A 42 -18.14 31.25 -13.07
C TRP A 42 -17.88 32.57 -13.79
N ALA A 43 -17.78 32.51 -15.11
CA ALA A 43 -17.68 33.70 -15.95
C ALA A 43 -18.37 33.44 -17.29
N GLY A 44 -18.66 34.52 -18.00
CA GLY A 44 -19.24 34.43 -19.33
C GLY A 44 -18.83 35.56 -20.25
N THR A 45 -18.85 35.29 -21.56
CA THR A 45 -18.47 36.27 -22.58
C THR A 45 -19.36 36.17 -23.81
N SER A 46 -19.65 37.32 -24.43
CA SER A 46 -20.40 37.39 -25.68
C SER A 46 -19.52 36.94 -26.84
N VAL A 47 -20.03 36.03 -27.67
CA VAL A 47 -19.38 35.58 -28.90
C VAL A 47 -20.29 35.76 -30.11
N PRO A 48 -19.76 35.83 -31.35
CA PRO A 48 -20.60 35.82 -32.53
C PRO A 48 -21.52 34.59 -32.54
N GLY A 49 -22.83 34.82 -32.52
CA GLY A 49 -23.84 33.76 -32.49
C GLY A 49 -24.29 33.28 -31.10
N GLY A 50 -23.83 33.88 -29.99
CA GLY A 50 -24.35 33.53 -28.66
C GLY A 50 -23.58 34.07 -27.46
N TYR A 51 -23.81 33.43 -26.31
CA TYR A 51 -23.12 33.68 -25.05
C TYR A 51 -22.41 32.38 -24.63
N LEU A 52 -21.16 32.47 -24.17
CA LEU A 52 -20.40 31.34 -23.68
C LEU A 52 -20.20 31.47 -22.18
N ASP A 53 -20.74 30.51 -21.43
CA ASP A 53 -20.45 30.30 -20.02
C ASP A 53 -19.21 29.40 -19.88
N TYR A 54 -18.34 29.73 -18.93
CA TYR A 54 -17.18 28.91 -18.59
C TYR A 54 -16.83 29.03 -17.10
N VAL A 55 -15.93 28.15 -16.66
CA VAL A 55 -15.38 28.16 -15.31
C VAL A 55 -13.89 28.49 -15.36
N ASP A 56 -13.44 29.34 -14.45
CA ASP A 56 -12.06 29.77 -14.31
C ASP A 56 -11.66 29.87 -12.83
N LEU A 57 -10.51 30.51 -12.58
CA LEU A 57 -9.93 30.69 -11.26
C LEU A 57 -9.72 32.16 -10.95
N ASP A 58 -10.39 32.63 -9.90
CA ASP A 58 -10.34 34.01 -9.44
C ASP A 58 -9.78 34.14 -8.02
N GLU A 59 -9.48 35.37 -7.64
CA GLU A 59 -9.20 35.69 -6.24
C GLU A 59 -10.43 35.42 -5.37
N SER A 60 -10.25 35.12 -4.10
CA SER A 60 -11.37 34.95 -3.16
C SER A 60 -12.17 36.26 -3.02
N ASN A 61 -13.49 36.18 -3.19
CA ASN A 61 -14.42 37.28 -2.90
C ASN A 61 -15.80 36.70 -2.58
N PRO A 62 -16.12 36.42 -1.31
CA PRO A 62 -17.36 35.76 -0.93
C PRO A 62 -18.61 36.64 -1.07
N SER A 63 -18.46 37.92 -1.42
CA SER A 63 -19.60 38.80 -1.77
C SER A 63 -19.99 38.68 -3.24
N ASP A 64 -19.17 38.01 -4.05
CA ASP A 64 -19.40 37.75 -5.47
C ASP A 64 -20.00 36.35 -5.62
N ASN A 65 -21.24 36.28 -6.09
CA ASN A 65 -21.96 35.01 -6.23
C ASN A 65 -21.34 34.11 -7.30
N ASP A 66 -20.58 34.67 -8.25
CA ASP A 66 -19.91 33.90 -9.29
C ASP A 66 -18.78 33.03 -8.72
N ARG A 67 -18.32 33.32 -7.51
CA ARG A 67 -17.27 32.59 -6.77
C ARG A 67 -17.82 31.65 -5.71
N LEU A 68 -19.14 31.55 -5.60
CA LEU A 68 -19.82 30.71 -4.63
C LEU A 68 -20.52 29.54 -5.32
N PHE A 69 -20.16 28.33 -4.92
CA PHE A 69 -20.78 27.11 -5.43
C PHE A 69 -21.68 26.52 -4.37
N HIS A 70 -22.97 26.41 -4.70
CA HIS A 70 -23.93 25.69 -3.88
C HIS A 70 -23.72 24.18 -4.08
N ILE A 71 -23.37 23.47 -3.02
CA ILE A 71 -23.23 22.01 -3.05
C ILE A 71 -24.50 21.42 -2.42
N PRO A 72 -25.45 20.91 -3.25
CA PRO A 72 -26.68 20.35 -2.72
C PRO A 72 -26.41 19.01 -2.02
N ALA A 73 -27.41 18.53 -1.28
CA ALA A 73 -27.39 17.17 -0.74
C ALA A 73 -27.08 16.16 -1.86
N ALA A 74 -26.32 15.12 -1.51
CA ALA A 74 -25.90 14.10 -2.45
C ALA A 74 -27.11 13.46 -3.16
N ARG A 75 -27.07 13.44 -4.50
CA ARG A 75 -28.14 12.86 -5.34
C ARG A 75 -28.06 11.33 -5.46
N GLY A 76 -27.06 10.72 -4.81
CA GLY A 76 -26.84 9.28 -4.81
C GLY A 76 -25.72 8.91 -3.85
N THR A 77 -25.61 7.62 -3.56
CA THR A 77 -24.58 7.03 -2.70
C THR A 77 -23.90 5.89 -3.44
N PHE A 78 -22.64 5.64 -3.12
CA PHE A 78 -21.93 4.42 -3.54
C PHE A 78 -21.43 3.70 -2.30
N SER A 79 -21.21 2.39 -2.43
CA SER A 79 -20.65 1.58 -1.34
C SER A 79 -19.14 1.54 -1.45
N LEU A 80 -18.46 1.70 -0.30
CA LEU A 80 -17.04 1.41 -0.20
C LEU A 80 -16.84 -0.11 -0.14
N PRO A 81 -15.74 -0.66 -0.68
CA PRO A 81 -15.42 -2.06 -0.46
C PRO A 81 -15.20 -2.29 1.05
N THR A 82 -15.75 -3.39 1.56
CA THR A 82 -15.55 -3.81 2.94
C THR A 82 -14.09 -4.21 3.13
N LEU A 83 -13.39 -3.57 4.08
CA LEU A 83 -12.05 -4.00 4.43
C LEU A 83 -12.10 -5.40 5.06
N PRO A 84 -11.14 -6.29 4.72
CA PRO A 84 -11.06 -7.60 5.35
C PRO A 84 -10.82 -7.47 6.87
N THR A 85 -11.29 -8.47 7.63
CA THR A 85 -10.97 -8.59 9.04
C THR A 85 -9.46 -8.69 9.25
N VAL A 86 -8.93 -7.85 10.14
CA VAL A 86 -7.53 -7.86 10.53
C VAL A 86 -7.35 -8.81 11.72
N GLY A 87 -6.40 -9.73 11.60
CA GLY A 87 -5.98 -10.65 12.65
C GLY A 87 -4.59 -10.31 13.19
N GLU A 88 -4.10 -11.17 14.07
CA GLU A 88 -2.74 -11.11 14.58
C GLU A 88 -1.77 -11.87 13.65
N ARG A 89 -0.49 -11.53 13.74
CA ARG A 89 0.56 -12.25 13.02
C ARG A 89 0.50 -13.76 13.31
N PRO A 90 0.55 -14.63 12.29
CA PRO A 90 0.46 -16.07 12.50
C PRO A 90 1.68 -16.59 13.28
N GLN A 91 1.48 -17.70 13.99
CA GLN A 91 2.57 -18.40 14.65
C GLN A 91 3.42 -19.14 13.61
N ALA A 92 4.75 -19.07 13.74
CA ALA A 92 5.64 -19.86 12.89
C ALA A 92 5.51 -21.34 13.25
N PRO A 93 5.46 -22.25 12.25
CA PRO A 93 5.42 -23.68 12.52
C PRO A 93 6.55 -24.11 13.45
N ASP A 94 6.27 -25.10 14.30
CA ASP A 94 7.22 -25.60 15.28
C ASP A 94 7.20 -27.13 15.31
N TYR A 95 8.30 -27.74 15.74
CA TYR A 95 8.40 -29.17 15.96
C TYR A 95 7.48 -29.64 17.10
N SER A 96 7.23 -28.77 18.09
CA SER A 96 6.38 -29.09 19.25
C SER A 96 4.91 -29.26 18.90
N SER A 97 4.42 -28.63 17.83
CA SER A 97 3.01 -28.69 17.41
C SER A 97 2.65 -29.96 16.63
N ILE A 98 3.57 -30.93 16.49
CA ILE A 98 3.37 -32.14 15.67
C ILE A 98 3.71 -33.42 16.45
N PRO A 99 2.73 -34.10 17.06
CA PRO A 99 2.92 -35.42 17.65
C PRO A 99 2.92 -36.55 16.59
N PRO A 100 3.67 -37.65 16.78
CA PRO A 100 4.78 -37.84 17.71
C PRO A 100 6.08 -37.18 17.19
N ILE A 101 6.92 -36.69 18.11
CA ILE A 101 8.19 -36.02 17.81
C ILE A 101 9.29 -37.08 17.66
N ASP A 102 9.29 -37.85 16.57
CA ASP A 102 10.32 -38.86 16.30
C ASP A 102 10.38 -39.14 14.79
N PRO A 103 11.02 -38.25 14.01
CA PRO A 103 12.49 -38.28 13.90
C PRO A 103 13.20 -36.92 13.68
N ILE A 104 14.52 -36.87 13.81
CA ILE A 104 15.34 -35.64 13.68
C ILE A 104 15.27 -34.95 12.31
N ASP A 105 14.97 -35.72 11.27
CA ASP A 105 14.81 -35.30 9.88
C ASP A 105 13.38 -34.83 9.55
N LYS A 106 12.51 -34.70 10.57
CA LYS A 106 11.12 -34.25 10.38
C LYS A 106 11.05 -32.92 9.63
N GLN A 107 10.21 -32.90 8.61
CA GLN A 107 10.01 -31.73 7.76
C GLN A 107 8.84 -30.90 8.28
N LEU A 108 9.10 -29.65 8.68
CA LEU A 108 8.04 -28.69 8.94
C LEU A 108 7.42 -28.18 7.61
N PRO A 109 6.20 -27.61 7.61
CA PRO A 109 5.56 -27.09 6.39
C PRO A 109 6.37 -26.00 5.66
N GLN A 110 6.14 -25.81 4.36
CA GLN A 110 6.85 -24.75 3.62
C GLN A 110 6.43 -23.35 4.08
N THR A 111 5.17 -23.16 4.48
CA THR A 111 4.67 -21.90 5.00
C THR A 111 3.75 -22.11 6.20
N SER A 112 3.55 -21.06 7.01
CA SER A 112 2.36 -20.97 7.88
C SER A 112 1.11 -20.67 7.06
N GLU A 113 -0.03 -20.54 7.74
CA GLU A 113 -1.19 -19.80 7.24
C GLU A 113 -0.83 -18.33 6.96
N SER A 114 -1.59 -17.71 6.05
CA SER A 114 -1.48 -16.30 5.68
C SER A 114 -2.61 -15.52 6.34
N VAL A 115 -2.26 -14.51 7.14
CA VAL A 115 -3.24 -13.71 7.89
C VAL A 115 -3.18 -12.27 7.41
N VAL A 116 -4.35 -11.67 7.21
CA VAL A 116 -4.47 -10.23 6.95
C VAL A 116 -4.15 -9.48 8.25
N VAL A 117 -3.10 -8.67 8.24
CA VAL A 117 -2.65 -7.88 9.40
C VAL A 117 -2.86 -6.38 9.21
N GLY A 118 -3.30 -5.96 8.02
CA GLY A 118 -3.66 -4.57 7.73
C GLY A 118 -4.35 -4.42 6.38
N ALA A 119 -5.15 -3.37 6.21
CA ALA A 119 -5.78 -3.07 4.94
C ALA A 119 -6.11 -1.58 4.81
N ALA A 120 -5.98 -1.02 3.60
CA ALA A 120 -6.25 0.38 3.32
C ALA A 120 -7.12 0.55 2.07
N LEU A 121 -7.98 1.58 2.07
CA LEU A 121 -8.72 2.02 0.89
C LEU A 121 -7.88 2.98 0.07
N ILE A 122 -7.75 2.72 -1.22
CA ILE A 122 -7.00 3.54 -2.18
C ILE A 122 -7.98 4.10 -3.23
N PRO A 123 -8.20 5.43 -3.31
CA PRO A 123 -9.00 6.03 -4.36
C PRO A 123 -8.56 5.61 -5.76
N SER A 124 -9.52 5.33 -6.63
CA SER A 124 -9.24 4.84 -7.99
C SER A 124 -8.41 5.80 -8.84
N ILE A 125 -8.49 7.11 -8.58
CA ILE A 125 -7.69 8.13 -9.28
C ILE A 125 -6.18 7.98 -9.01
N MET A 126 -5.80 7.34 -7.89
CA MET A 126 -4.41 7.07 -7.51
C MET A 126 -3.90 5.72 -8.05
N VAL A 127 -4.79 4.90 -8.62
CA VAL A 127 -4.48 3.55 -9.08
C VAL A 127 -4.34 3.51 -10.59
N LYS A 128 -3.18 3.07 -11.08
CA LYS A 128 -2.96 2.76 -12.48
C LYS A 128 -3.33 1.29 -12.76
N ASP A 129 -4.61 1.06 -13.01
CA ASP A 129 -5.15 -0.25 -13.41
C ASP A 129 -5.24 -0.33 -14.93
N ASN A 130 -4.21 -0.91 -15.58
CA ASN A 130 -4.14 -0.98 -17.04
C ASN A 130 -5.26 -1.82 -17.70
N ASN A 131 -6.03 -2.57 -16.90
CA ASN A 131 -7.14 -3.39 -17.39
C ASN A 131 -8.51 -2.67 -17.29
N ALA A 132 -8.55 -1.43 -16.77
CA ALA A 132 -9.80 -0.69 -16.60
C ALA A 132 -9.63 0.80 -16.97
N SER A 133 -10.59 1.33 -17.76
CA SER A 133 -10.66 2.77 -18.04
C SER A 133 -11.03 3.57 -16.79
N ASP A 134 -10.72 4.88 -16.75
CA ASP A 134 -11.10 5.73 -15.60
C ASP A 134 -12.62 5.75 -15.36
N LYS A 135 -13.42 5.68 -16.44
CA LYS A 135 -14.89 5.51 -16.33
C LYS A 135 -15.24 4.19 -15.64
N THR A 136 -14.66 3.08 -16.07
CA THR A 136 -14.89 1.76 -15.44
C THR A 136 -14.48 1.77 -13.98
N LYS A 137 -13.32 2.34 -13.66
CA LYS A 137 -12.78 2.44 -12.32
C LYS A 137 -13.71 3.23 -11.40
N ILE A 138 -14.10 4.45 -11.77
CA ILE A 138 -14.92 5.28 -10.88
C ILE A 138 -16.32 4.68 -10.63
N HIS A 139 -16.87 3.94 -11.60
CA HIS A 139 -18.19 3.31 -11.46
C HIS A 139 -18.15 1.97 -10.71
N ASN A 140 -17.15 1.12 -10.97
CA ASN A 140 -17.13 -0.26 -10.47
C ASN A 140 -16.16 -0.47 -9.30
N SER A 141 -15.16 0.39 -9.16
CA SER A 141 -14.17 0.33 -8.08
C SER A 141 -13.68 1.74 -7.73
N PRO A 142 -14.56 2.64 -7.25
CA PRO A 142 -14.18 4.00 -6.85
C PRO A 142 -13.08 3.99 -5.79
N TYR A 143 -13.03 2.92 -4.99
CA TYR A 143 -11.91 2.58 -4.12
C TYR A 143 -11.44 1.16 -4.38
N TYR A 144 -10.13 0.98 -4.31
CA TYR A 144 -9.43 -0.30 -4.27
C TYR A 144 -9.08 -0.63 -2.82
N THR A 145 -8.81 -1.91 -2.54
CA THR A 145 -8.34 -2.36 -1.23
C THR A 145 -6.91 -2.85 -1.34
N LEU A 146 -5.98 -2.18 -0.67
CA LEU A 146 -4.61 -2.64 -0.50
C LEU A 146 -4.54 -3.48 0.78
N VAL A 147 -4.34 -4.79 0.63
CA VAL A 147 -4.31 -5.75 1.73
C VAL A 147 -2.87 -6.10 2.08
N LYS A 148 -2.50 -5.99 3.36
CA LYS A 148 -1.25 -6.49 3.92
C LYS A 148 -1.52 -7.82 4.60
N GLU A 149 -0.85 -8.86 4.12
CA GLU A 149 -0.86 -10.20 4.72
C GLU A 149 0.54 -10.54 5.24
N GLU A 150 0.61 -11.29 6.33
CA GLU A 150 1.85 -11.84 6.87
C GLU A 150 1.76 -13.35 6.98
N TYR A 151 2.87 -14.03 6.67
CA TYR A 151 3.06 -15.46 6.87
C TYR A 151 4.53 -15.80 7.06
N TRP A 152 4.81 -16.95 7.65
CA TRP A 152 6.16 -17.49 7.78
C TRP A 152 6.48 -18.38 6.59
N GLU A 153 7.61 -18.15 5.95
CA GLU A 153 8.12 -18.97 4.85
C GLU A 153 9.41 -19.67 5.27
N LYS A 154 9.50 -20.97 5.00
CA LYS A 154 10.70 -21.75 5.26
C LYS A 154 11.83 -21.31 4.33
N ALA A 155 12.86 -20.71 4.90
CA ALA A 155 14.04 -20.25 4.18
C ALA A 155 15.17 -21.30 4.14
N TYR A 156 15.24 -22.16 5.16
CA TYR A 156 16.27 -23.20 5.25
C TYR A 156 15.80 -24.38 6.11
N SER A 157 16.29 -25.59 5.80
CA SER A 157 16.10 -26.76 6.65
C SER A 157 17.22 -27.77 6.42
N ASP A 158 17.83 -28.24 7.50
CA ASP A 158 18.88 -29.27 7.47
C ASP A 158 19.10 -29.88 8.86
N ILE A 159 19.89 -30.94 8.96
CA ILE A 159 20.40 -31.48 10.20
C ILE A 159 21.82 -30.96 10.42
N ILE A 160 22.05 -30.39 11.61
CA ILE A 160 23.37 -30.00 12.08
C ILE A 160 23.97 -31.19 12.86
N PRO A 161 25.10 -31.76 12.42
CA PRO A 161 25.81 -32.80 13.17
C PRO A 161 26.28 -32.28 14.53
N ALA A 162 26.36 -33.15 15.54
CA ALA A 162 26.87 -32.82 16.86
C ALA A 162 28.27 -32.16 16.78
N GLY A 163 28.44 -31.01 17.44
CA GLY A 163 29.67 -30.20 17.41
C GLY A 163 29.87 -29.38 16.12
N GLY A 164 28.97 -29.50 15.14
CA GLY A 164 28.99 -28.76 13.89
C GLY A 164 28.14 -27.48 13.91
N SER A 165 28.15 -26.78 12.77
CA SER A 165 27.26 -25.66 12.47
C SER A 165 26.78 -25.68 11.02
N ARG A 166 25.71 -24.94 10.73
CA ARG A 166 25.19 -24.72 9.37
C ARG A 166 25.03 -23.24 9.07
N GLN A 167 25.56 -22.86 7.91
CA GLN A 167 25.32 -21.55 7.32
C GLN A 167 24.13 -21.61 6.38
N TYR A 168 23.35 -20.53 6.37
CA TYR A 168 22.20 -20.37 5.48
C TYR A 168 22.00 -18.91 5.12
N THR A 169 21.29 -18.70 4.02
CA THR A 169 21.07 -17.36 3.45
C THR A 169 19.61 -16.96 3.61
N LEU A 170 19.39 -15.73 4.09
CA LEU A 170 18.08 -15.09 4.15
C LEU A 170 18.02 -13.93 3.16
N LYS A 171 16.84 -13.66 2.61
CA LYS A 171 16.63 -12.51 1.71
C LYS A 171 16.18 -11.29 2.51
N LYS A 172 16.65 -10.11 2.16
CA LYS A 172 16.18 -8.82 2.71
C LYS A 172 15.58 -7.99 1.59
N GLY A 173 14.57 -7.20 1.93
CA GLY A 173 14.06 -6.13 1.09
C GLY A 173 13.04 -6.59 0.06
N VAL A 174 13.05 -5.90 -1.07
CA VAL A 174 12.04 -5.98 -2.11
C VAL A 174 12.71 -6.10 -3.47
N SER A 175 12.17 -6.95 -4.35
CA SER A 175 12.73 -7.11 -5.69
C SER A 175 12.62 -5.81 -6.50
N LYS A 176 13.56 -5.58 -7.44
CA LYS A 176 13.51 -4.41 -8.33
C LYS A 176 12.18 -4.32 -9.09
N THR A 177 11.70 -5.46 -9.60
CA THR A 177 10.43 -5.55 -10.32
C THR A 177 9.23 -5.19 -9.44
N ASP A 178 9.22 -5.58 -8.18
CA ASP A 178 8.14 -5.23 -7.26
C ASP A 178 8.17 -3.75 -6.90
N GLN A 179 9.35 -3.16 -6.69
CA GLN A 179 9.52 -1.72 -6.47
C GLN A 179 8.98 -0.90 -7.64
N GLU A 180 9.36 -1.25 -8.87
CA GLU A 180 8.90 -0.59 -10.09
C GLU A 180 7.38 -0.72 -10.26
N LYS A 181 6.85 -1.93 -10.12
CA LYS A 181 5.40 -2.17 -10.23
C LYS A 181 4.60 -1.41 -9.17
N MET A 182 5.04 -1.40 -7.91
CA MET A 182 4.32 -0.68 -6.86
C MET A 182 4.33 0.82 -7.12
N THR A 183 5.48 1.35 -7.55
CA THR A 183 5.63 2.77 -7.88
C THR A 183 4.72 3.16 -9.01
N GLU A 184 4.68 2.37 -10.09
CA GLU A 184 3.82 2.65 -11.24
C GLU A 184 2.32 2.47 -10.95
N THR A 185 1.96 1.50 -10.11
CA THR A 185 0.56 1.14 -9.88
C THR A 185 -0.12 2.08 -8.88
N VAL A 186 0.57 2.45 -7.81
CA VAL A 186 -0.02 3.20 -6.69
C VAL A 186 0.85 4.35 -6.19
N GLY A 187 1.95 4.68 -6.87
CA GLY A 187 2.84 5.77 -6.47
C GLY A 187 3.52 5.52 -5.12
N MET A 188 3.77 4.25 -4.76
CA MET A 188 4.43 3.89 -3.49
C MET A 188 5.58 2.92 -3.75
N SER A 189 6.58 2.93 -2.87
CA SER A 189 7.69 1.97 -2.86
C SER A 189 8.10 1.66 -1.42
N PHE A 190 9.14 0.84 -1.22
CA PHE A 190 9.71 0.57 0.09
C PHE A 190 11.10 1.20 0.22
N GLY A 191 11.38 1.82 1.36
CA GLY A 191 12.73 2.28 1.71
C GLY A 191 13.63 1.14 2.20
N VAL A 192 14.93 1.39 2.33
CA VAL A 192 15.88 0.40 2.89
C VAL A 192 15.56 -0.01 4.34
N ASP A 193 14.81 0.83 5.05
CA ASP A 193 14.22 0.57 6.37
C ASP A 193 12.91 -0.25 6.32
N LEU A 194 12.51 -0.70 5.12
CA LEU A 194 11.26 -1.43 4.84
C LEU A 194 9.97 -0.66 5.16
N GLY A 195 10.08 0.64 5.44
CA GLY A 195 8.94 1.55 5.53
C GLY A 195 8.37 1.90 4.15
N LEU A 196 7.12 2.36 4.11
CA LEU A 196 6.46 2.83 2.90
C LEU A 196 6.98 4.22 2.50
N LYS A 197 7.43 4.34 1.25
CA LYS A 197 7.70 5.60 0.57
C LYS A 197 6.52 5.98 -0.30
N PHE A 198 6.21 7.27 -0.35
CA PHE A 198 5.07 7.82 -1.07
C PHE A 198 5.57 8.86 -2.07
N GLY A 199 5.27 8.65 -3.36
CA GLY A 199 5.42 9.67 -4.39
C GLY A 199 4.25 10.66 -4.38
N ASP A 200 4.34 11.70 -5.21
CA ASP A 200 3.38 12.82 -5.22
C ASP A 200 1.91 12.36 -5.35
N SER A 201 1.65 11.37 -6.21
CA SER A 201 0.30 10.84 -6.45
C SER A 201 -0.31 10.13 -5.23
N SER A 202 0.50 9.71 -4.27
CA SER A 202 0.07 9.01 -3.05
C SER A 202 0.30 9.78 -1.75
N LEU A 203 1.07 10.87 -1.81
CA LEU A 203 1.58 11.61 -0.66
C LEU A 203 0.48 12.12 0.27
N ALA A 204 -0.63 12.59 -0.29
CA ALA A 204 -1.75 13.15 0.47
C ALA A 204 -2.40 12.13 1.43
N LEU A 205 -2.27 10.83 1.17
CA LEU A 205 -2.87 9.77 1.98
C LEU A 205 -1.85 9.01 2.85
N LYS A 206 -0.57 9.42 2.86
CA LYS A 206 0.51 8.68 3.53
C LYS A 206 0.20 8.25 4.95
N SER A 207 -0.32 9.18 5.78
CA SER A 207 -0.61 8.93 7.18
C SER A 207 -1.77 7.95 7.37
N SER A 208 -2.80 8.04 6.52
CA SER A 208 -3.95 7.13 6.59
C SER A 208 -3.58 5.73 6.13
N ILE A 209 -2.86 5.61 5.01
CA ILE A 209 -2.42 4.33 4.45
C ILE A 209 -1.46 3.64 5.41
N SER A 210 -0.41 4.33 5.89
CA SER A 210 0.55 3.74 6.83
C SER A 210 -0.09 3.29 8.14
N LYS A 211 -1.00 4.09 8.70
CA LYS A 211 -1.70 3.74 9.95
C LYS A 211 -2.57 2.49 9.80
N THR A 212 -3.33 2.39 8.71
CA THR A 212 -4.28 1.29 8.50
C THR A 212 -3.61 0.00 8.02
N LEU A 213 -2.48 0.11 7.31
CA LEU A 213 -1.61 -1.03 6.99
C LEU A 213 -0.71 -1.44 8.17
N GLN A 214 -0.61 -0.63 9.22
CA GLN A 214 0.35 -0.84 10.30
C GLN A 214 1.78 -1.00 9.76
N THR A 215 2.15 -0.12 8.83
CA THR A 215 3.49 -0.08 8.22
C THR A 215 4.00 1.35 8.29
N GLU A 216 5.19 1.51 8.85
CA GLU A 216 5.78 2.83 9.07
C GLU A 216 6.00 3.57 7.75
N ILE A 217 5.97 4.91 7.82
CA ILE A 217 6.43 5.75 6.72
C ILE A 217 7.96 5.68 6.74
N SER A 218 8.57 5.35 5.60
CA SER A 218 10.04 5.31 5.49
C SER A 218 10.63 6.67 5.81
N THR A 219 11.74 6.64 6.53
CA THR A 219 12.54 7.83 6.87
C THR A 219 13.71 8.04 5.91
N THR A 220 13.85 7.16 4.91
CA THR A 220 14.97 7.14 3.98
C THR A 220 14.55 7.50 2.56
N THR A 221 15.48 8.07 1.80
CA THR A 221 15.29 8.32 0.36
C THR A 221 15.76 7.15 -0.51
N THR A 222 16.51 6.20 0.05
CA THR A 222 17.04 5.04 -0.69
C THR A 222 16.00 3.94 -0.78
N ASP A 223 15.74 3.45 -1.99
CA ASP A 223 14.83 2.31 -2.18
C ASP A 223 15.43 1.00 -1.67
N SER A 224 14.58 0.18 -1.06
CA SER A 224 14.88 -1.22 -0.75
C SER A 224 15.30 -1.98 -1.99
N LYS A 225 16.20 -2.95 -1.81
CA LYS A 225 16.65 -3.89 -2.84
C LYS A 225 16.63 -5.29 -2.26
N GLU A 226 16.52 -6.29 -3.13
CA GLU A 226 16.71 -7.67 -2.73
C GLU A 226 18.20 -7.91 -2.43
N GLU A 227 18.51 -8.15 -1.16
CA GLU A 227 19.84 -8.47 -0.67
C GLU A 227 19.83 -9.82 0.04
N THR A 228 21.01 -10.39 0.26
CA THR A 228 21.17 -11.64 1.01
C THR A 228 21.98 -11.41 2.27
N THR A 229 21.55 -12.04 3.37
CA THR A 229 22.28 -12.06 4.64
C THR A 229 22.60 -13.51 4.97
N VAL A 230 23.88 -13.79 5.24
CA VAL A 230 24.33 -15.10 5.70
C VAL A 230 24.21 -15.16 7.22
N LYS A 231 23.58 -16.21 7.74
CA LYS A 231 23.54 -16.54 9.17
C LYS A 231 24.17 -17.91 9.41
N ASN A 232 24.58 -18.15 10.64
CA ASN A 232 25.14 -19.42 11.08
C ASN A 232 24.40 -19.89 12.34
N THR A 233 24.12 -21.18 12.44
CA THR A 233 23.54 -21.79 13.65
C THR A 233 24.34 -23.03 14.04
N PRO A 234 24.80 -23.12 15.31
CA PRO A 234 25.47 -24.31 15.82
C PRO A 234 24.46 -25.40 16.17
N SER A 235 24.95 -26.64 16.29
CA SER A 235 24.21 -27.74 16.92
C SER A 235 24.02 -27.49 18.41
N LYS A 236 23.02 -28.15 19.02
CA LYS A 236 22.93 -28.27 20.48
C LYS A 236 24.04 -29.18 21.00
N ASP A 237 24.52 -28.88 22.21
CA ASP A 237 25.67 -29.55 22.81
C ASP A 237 25.59 -31.07 22.75
N GLY A 238 26.56 -31.68 22.08
CA GLY A 238 26.70 -33.13 21.95
C GLY A 238 25.62 -33.84 21.15
N LYS A 239 24.70 -33.12 20.49
CA LYS A 239 23.52 -33.70 19.83
C LYS A 239 23.42 -33.31 18.37
N ASN A 240 23.02 -34.25 17.53
CA ASN A 240 22.49 -33.90 16.23
C ASN A 240 21.26 -33.01 16.43
N THR A 241 21.14 -31.95 15.64
CA THR A 241 20.08 -30.95 15.77
C THR A 241 19.40 -30.73 14.43
N GLY A 242 18.12 -31.09 14.31
CA GLY A 242 17.27 -30.66 13.20
C GLY A 242 17.04 -29.15 13.30
N LEU A 243 17.30 -28.43 12.21
CA LEU A 243 17.13 -27.00 12.08
C LEU A 243 16.14 -26.73 10.95
N THR A 244 15.10 -25.95 11.25
CA THR A 244 14.29 -25.28 10.24
C THR A 244 14.28 -23.79 10.52
N VAL A 245 14.56 -22.95 9.53
CA VAL A 245 14.52 -21.49 9.67
C VAL A 245 13.33 -20.94 8.90
N TYR A 246 12.44 -20.27 9.62
CA TYR A 246 11.37 -19.48 9.02
C TYR A 246 11.76 -18.01 8.93
N GLN A 247 11.33 -17.36 7.87
CA GLN A 247 11.43 -15.92 7.69
C GLN A 247 10.03 -15.34 7.53
N LEU A 248 9.76 -14.21 8.20
CA LEU A 248 8.52 -13.50 8.00
C LEU A 248 8.47 -12.89 6.60
N VAL A 249 7.38 -13.15 5.89
CA VAL A 249 7.06 -12.56 4.60
C VAL A 249 5.85 -11.65 4.75
N THR A 250 6.00 -10.40 4.35
CA THR A 250 4.89 -9.46 4.23
C THR A 250 4.48 -9.35 2.76
N LYS A 251 3.20 -9.59 2.48
CA LYS A 251 2.62 -9.63 1.14
C LYS A 251 1.59 -8.53 1.00
N TYR A 252 1.77 -7.64 0.04
CA TYR A 252 0.82 -6.58 -0.28
C TYR A 252 0.06 -6.88 -1.56
N THR A 253 -1.27 -6.94 -1.49
CA THR A 253 -2.13 -7.23 -2.65
C THR A 253 -3.11 -6.09 -2.86
N LEU A 254 -3.09 -5.47 -4.04
CA LEU A 254 -4.11 -4.50 -4.45
C LEU A 254 -5.29 -5.21 -5.12
N LYS A 255 -6.50 -5.00 -4.60
CA LYS A 255 -7.73 -5.62 -5.07
C LYS A 255 -8.76 -4.58 -5.52
N ARG A 256 -9.49 -4.89 -6.60
CA ARG A 256 -10.70 -4.18 -7.02
C ARG A 256 -11.82 -4.40 -5.99
N THR A 257 -12.92 -3.64 -6.12
CA THR A 257 -14.10 -3.79 -5.24
C THR A 257 -14.72 -5.19 -5.33
N ASP A 258 -14.62 -5.86 -6.47
CA ASP A 258 -15.08 -7.26 -6.66
C ASP A 258 -14.14 -8.32 -6.06
N GLY A 259 -13.03 -7.91 -5.44
CA GLY A 259 -12.02 -8.79 -4.84
C GLY A 259 -10.95 -9.30 -5.81
N SER A 260 -11.07 -9.05 -7.12
CA SER A 260 -10.06 -9.43 -8.11
C SER A 260 -8.76 -8.65 -7.91
N ALA A 261 -7.63 -9.32 -8.11
CA ALA A 261 -6.32 -8.68 -7.99
C ALA A 261 -6.05 -7.75 -9.18
N VAL A 262 -5.41 -6.62 -8.91
CA VAL A 262 -4.95 -5.67 -9.95
C VAL A 262 -3.62 -6.13 -10.55
N SER A 263 -2.74 -6.65 -9.70
CA SER A 263 -1.38 -7.06 -10.04
C SER A 263 -0.97 -8.31 -9.25
N THR A 264 0.21 -8.85 -9.57
CA THR A 264 0.91 -9.76 -8.67
C THR A 264 1.18 -9.06 -7.33
N PRO A 265 1.14 -9.78 -6.19
CA PRO A 265 1.45 -9.20 -4.90
C PRO A 265 2.88 -8.70 -4.82
N TRP A 266 3.11 -7.63 -4.04
CA TRP A 266 4.46 -7.16 -3.70
C TRP A 266 4.94 -7.86 -2.43
N ILE A 267 6.15 -8.40 -2.47
CA ILE A 267 6.72 -9.21 -1.39
C ILE A 267 7.85 -8.46 -0.70
N VAL A 268 7.76 -8.34 0.62
CA VAL A 268 8.79 -7.77 1.49
C VAL A 268 9.29 -8.85 2.44
N LYS A 269 10.62 -8.98 2.53
CA LYS A 269 11.28 -9.91 3.44
C LYS A 269 12.20 -9.18 4.38
N ASP A 270 12.12 -9.53 5.66
CA ASP A 270 12.96 -8.96 6.70
C ASP A 270 13.77 -10.08 7.38
N PRO A 271 15.11 -10.13 7.24
CA PRO A 271 15.93 -11.16 7.88
C PRO A 271 16.07 -10.94 9.39
N GLU A 272 15.74 -9.75 9.91
CA GLU A 272 15.70 -9.49 11.36
C GLU A 272 14.53 -10.25 12.01
N GLN A 273 13.47 -10.49 11.24
CA GLN A 273 12.31 -11.29 11.61
C GLN A 273 12.43 -12.73 11.10
N ALA A 274 13.52 -13.40 11.47
CA ALA A 274 13.75 -14.82 11.18
C ALA A 274 13.76 -15.65 12.48
N LEU A 275 13.09 -16.80 12.44
CA LEU A 275 12.92 -17.69 13.57
C LEU A 275 13.54 -19.06 13.28
N PRO A 276 14.69 -19.39 13.90
CA PRO A 276 15.21 -20.75 13.89
C PRO A 276 14.39 -21.63 14.84
N ARG A 277 13.86 -22.73 14.31
CA ARG A 277 13.25 -23.82 15.07
C ARG A 277 14.25 -24.96 15.15
N THR A 278 14.46 -25.49 16.35
CA THR A 278 15.40 -26.58 16.57
C THR A 278 14.73 -27.74 17.27
N HIS A 279 15.04 -28.95 16.81
CA HIS A 279 14.67 -30.19 17.47
C HIS A 279 15.93 -31.05 17.63
N ALA A 280 16.16 -31.54 18.83
CA ALA A 280 17.28 -32.44 19.10
C ALA A 280 16.73 -33.69 19.75
N VAL A 281 17.22 -34.83 19.28
CA VAL A 281 16.95 -36.14 19.86
C VAL A 281 18.21 -36.53 20.65
N ASN A 282 18.02 -37.25 21.75
CA ASN A 282 19.13 -37.76 22.55
C ASN A 282 19.89 -38.87 21.83
#